data_AF-A0A3M1XRD1-F1
#
_entry.id   AF-A0A3M1XRD1-F1
#
_cell.length_a   1.000
_cell.length_b   1.000
_cell.length_c   1.000
_cell.angle_alpha   90.00
_cell.angle_beta   90.00
_cell.angle_gamma   90.00
#
_symmetry.space_group_name_H-M   'P 1'
#
loop_
_entity.id
_entity.type
_entity.pdbx_description
1 polymer ?
#
loop_
_entity_poly.entity_id
_entity_poly.type
_entity_poly.pdbx_seq_one_letter_code
_entity_poly.pdbx_strand_id
1 'polypeptide(L)'
;MNITYWTYGGFDAVTDAFTKIALIFSDTRYHEVFLGVIVIGALFGFISTVYAKFRGSMVSLFSWVIPIMAGVMIYWGLVAPKGTVTVYDPVVNRFQVVSNIPDGILAVAGALNTIERGFVDIIYTTATPSSYRYQDYAGGIGYNVLLKATGFPLKLPNQYIDESIRKYIDDCLYFELMRPGTTLSVNAIASNSTDFLNEFAQAQNPAIYTVFYDDNPTDRTGTTMTCTEAWNRINTYLTNPANFQDMIDYTCSNSGFNPNNTAEMTKCRNTIRAYIDVVFGSPMGVTEVQFLRQAYLAQVLNDVILKNDPDLALRALANRNIMNSSIGAGIVANEWLPIIRAIVTSVVLGLMPFFAIFIPTPVVSRALGIVAGFFVWLAAWGVTDAVVHSLAMDQAVKAFEEIRQNSLGLASMNYFPDASMKALGIFGLVRTFGIMLATIFTGMLTRFGGHALAMMSSNLMGTVRGAGSYAGSTMLTPEGTTKTLKEEAEVYPTHAWANHYPIESRWRIMYGDQATRTE
;
A
#
# COMPACT_ATOMS: atom_id res chain seq x y z
N MET A 1 -20.15 15.82 22.11
CA MET A 1 -20.41 14.37 21.92
C MET A 1 -19.09 13.59 21.79
N ASN A 2 -19.04 12.28 22.11
CA ASN A 2 -17.85 11.44 21.89
C ASN A 2 -18.18 10.27 20.95
N ILE A 3 -17.39 10.07 19.89
CA ILE A 3 -17.60 9.00 18.91
C ILE A 3 -16.28 8.30 18.53
N THR A 4 -16.37 7.06 18.06
CA THR A 4 -15.23 6.33 17.47
C THR A 4 -15.43 6.21 15.97
N TYR A 5 -14.43 6.61 15.19
CA TYR A 5 -14.43 6.54 13.73
C TYR A 5 -13.45 5.46 13.25
N TRP A 6 -13.97 4.46 12.56
CA TRP A 6 -13.22 3.33 12.02
C TRP A 6 -12.76 3.63 10.60
N THR A 7 -11.48 3.44 10.32
CA THR A 7 -10.90 3.59 8.98
C THR A 7 -10.04 2.39 8.65
N TYR A 8 -9.86 2.07 7.37
CA TYR A 8 -9.13 0.89 6.92
C TYR A 8 -8.05 1.30 5.92
N GLY A 9 -6.82 1.47 6.40
CA GLY A 9 -5.67 1.90 5.58
C GLY A 9 -5.64 3.40 5.25
N GLY A 10 -6.35 4.23 6.02
CA GLY A 10 -6.51 5.67 5.78
C GLY A 10 -6.29 6.54 7.01
N PHE A 11 -5.64 6.00 8.05
CA PHE A 11 -5.52 6.62 9.36
C PHE A 11 -4.98 8.05 9.35
N ASP A 12 -3.81 8.27 8.73
CA ASP A 12 -3.11 9.55 8.81
C ASP A 12 -3.92 10.67 8.12
N ALA A 13 -4.47 10.40 6.94
CA ALA A 13 -5.27 11.37 6.20
C ALA A 13 -6.57 11.75 6.93
N VAL A 14 -7.33 10.76 7.43
CA VAL A 14 -8.58 11.00 8.16
C VAL A 14 -8.33 11.77 9.45
N THR A 15 -7.26 11.43 10.17
CA THR A 15 -6.89 12.10 11.42
C THR A 15 -6.44 13.55 11.17
N ASP A 16 -5.65 13.78 10.14
CA ASP A 16 -5.26 15.13 9.71
C ASP A 16 -6.48 15.97 9.30
N ALA A 17 -7.46 15.37 8.59
CA ALA A 17 -8.69 16.04 8.23
C ALA A 17 -9.51 16.51 9.45
N PHE A 18 -9.73 15.62 10.42
CA PHE A 18 -10.43 15.98 11.67
C PHE A 18 -9.66 17.04 12.46
N THR A 19 -8.33 16.98 12.47
CA THR A 19 -7.48 17.98 13.12
C THR A 19 -7.62 19.34 12.45
N LYS A 20 -7.60 19.40 11.12
CA LYS A 20 -7.81 20.63 10.33
C LYS A 20 -9.21 21.22 10.55
N ILE A 21 -10.26 20.38 10.61
CA ILE A 21 -11.61 20.83 10.95
C ILE A 21 -11.62 21.49 12.33
N ALA A 22 -11.05 20.83 13.34
CA ALA A 22 -11.00 21.35 14.70
C ALA A 22 -10.31 22.74 14.74
N LEU A 23 -9.23 22.90 13.98
CA LEU A 23 -8.52 24.17 13.85
C LEU A 23 -9.39 25.25 13.18
N ILE A 24 -10.05 24.96 12.06
CA ILE A 24 -10.90 25.95 11.35
C ILE A 24 -12.06 26.44 12.22
N PHE A 25 -12.78 25.54 12.89
CA PHE A 25 -13.89 25.90 13.79
C PHE A 25 -13.43 26.50 15.13
N SER A 26 -12.12 26.54 15.39
CA SER A 26 -11.53 27.24 16.52
C SER A 26 -11.08 28.67 16.19
N ASP A 27 -10.93 29.02 14.90
CA ASP A 27 -10.52 30.36 14.49
C ASP A 27 -11.66 31.37 14.67
N THR A 28 -11.39 32.45 15.38
CA THR A 28 -12.35 33.52 15.67
C THR A 28 -12.84 34.20 14.38
N ARG A 29 -12.00 34.27 13.34
CA ARG A 29 -12.37 34.84 12.02
C ARG A 29 -13.44 34.04 11.31
N TYR A 30 -13.56 32.74 11.60
CA TYR A 30 -14.64 31.92 11.04
C TYR A 30 -16.01 32.41 11.51
N HIS A 31 -16.13 32.89 12.75
CA HIS A 31 -17.38 33.46 13.27
C HIS A 31 -17.75 34.80 12.61
N GLU A 32 -16.76 35.62 12.26
CA GLU A 32 -16.97 36.88 11.53
C GLU A 32 -17.47 36.62 10.10
N VAL A 33 -16.86 35.67 9.39
CA VAL A 33 -17.29 35.25 8.05
C VAL A 33 -18.70 34.67 8.09
N PHE A 34 -19.01 33.86 9.11
CA PHE A 34 -20.35 33.29 9.31
C PHE A 34 -21.42 34.39 9.45
N LEU A 35 -21.17 35.41 10.29
CA LEU A 35 -22.06 36.55 10.43
C LEU A 35 -22.22 37.30 9.10
N GLY A 36 -21.12 37.53 8.39
CA GLY A 36 -21.13 38.18 7.08
C GLY A 36 -22.04 37.46 6.07
N VAL A 37 -21.99 36.12 6.02
CA VAL A 37 -22.85 35.35 5.11
C VAL A 37 -24.31 35.35 5.53
N ILE A 38 -24.62 35.41 6.84
CA ILE A 38 -26.01 35.61 7.30
C ILE A 38 -26.58 36.92 6.75
N VAL A 39 -25.82 38.01 6.86
CA VAL A 39 -26.25 39.35 6.40
C VAL A 39 -26.47 39.33 4.88
N ILE A 40 -25.52 38.77 4.13
CA ILE A 40 -25.63 38.64 2.67
C ILE A 40 -26.81 37.75 2.28
N GLY A 41 -27.00 36.62 2.97
CA GLY A 41 -28.11 35.70 2.75
C GLY A 41 -29.47 36.34 3.01
N ALA A 42 -29.59 37.19 4.04
CA ALA A 42 -30.78 37.98 4.33
C ALA A 42 -31.08 39.00 3.23
N LEU A 43 -30.06 39.72 2.73
CA LEU A 43 -30.20 40.68 1.64
C LEU A 43 -30.68 40.00 0.34
N PHE A 44 -30.05 38.90 -0.07
CA PHE A 44 -30.49 38.16 -1.26
C PHE A 44 -31.87 37.53 -1.08
N GLY A 45 -32.16 37.00 0.11
CA GLY A 45 -33.49 36.51 0.48
C GLY A 45 -34.56 37.58 0.29
N PHE A 46 -34.33 38.79 0.82
CA PHE A 46 -35.24 39.92 0.70
C PHE A 46 -35.43 40.38 -0.77
N ILE A 47 -34.35 40.52 -1.53
CA ILE A 47 -34.42 40.90 -2.95
C ILE A 47 -35.23 39.87 -3.76
N SER A 48 -35.03 38.58 -3.48
CA SER A 48 -35.74 37.51 -4.19
C SER A 48 -37.26 37.53 -3.96
N THR A 49 -37.72 37.83 -2.74
CA THR A 49 -39.15 37.90 -2.42
C THR A 49 -39.80 39.14 -3.01
N VAL A 50 -39.08 40.28 -3.03
CA VAL A 50 -39.53 41.51 -3.71
C VAL A 50 -39.69 41.25 -5.21
N TYR A 51 -38.71 40.62 -5.86
CA TYR A 51 -38.78 40.29 -7.27
C TYR A 51 -39.91 39.30 -7.62
N ALA A 52 -40.12 38.28 -6.78
CA ALA A 52 -41.22 37.33 -6.94
C ALA A 52 -42.60 38.02 -6.83
N LYS A 53 -42.75 38.99 -5.91
CA LYS A 53 -43.96 39.82 -5.81
C LYS A 53 -44.19 40.70 -7.03
N PHE A 54 -43.15 41.32 -7.59
CA PHE A 54 -43.25 42.09 -8.83
C PHE A 54 -43.70 41.24 -10.03
N ARG A 55 -43.37 39.93 -10.05
CA ARG A 55 -43.85 38.97 -11.05
C ARG A 55 -45.26 38.42 -10.77
N GLY A 56 -45.99 38.95 -9.79
CA GLY A 56 -47.36 38.54 -9.46
C GLY A 56 -47.46 37.25 -8.63
N SER A 57 -46.36 36.77 -8.04
CA SER A 57 -46.39 35.60 -7.16
C SER A 57 -46.97 35.94 -5.79
N MET A 58 -47.87 35.09 -5.26
CA MET A 58 -48.49 35.25 -3.93
C MET A 58 -47.54 34.81 -2.79
N VAL A 59 -46.33 35.37 -2.77
CA VAL A 59 -45.32 35.07 -1.73
C VAL A 59 -45.32 36.17 -0.68
N SER A 60 -45.31 35.82 0.61
CA SER A 60 -45.22 36.80 1.71
C SER A 60 -43.89 37.55 1.68
N LEU A 61 -43.88 38.83 2.08
CA LEU A 61 -42.65 39.65 2.10
C LEU A 61 -41.59 39.09 3.07
N PHE A 62 -42.03 38.38 4.10
CA PHE A 62 -41.20 37.82 5.17
C PHE A 62 -40.86 36.33 4.99
N SER A 63 -41.20 35.72 3.85
CA SER A 63 -40.96 34.28 3.64
C SER A 63 -39.48 33.89 3.70
N TRP A 64 -38.56 34.84 3.56
CA TRP A 64 -37.12 34.64 3.67
C TRP A 64 -36.61 34.54 5.12
N VAL A 65 -37.37 35.01 6.11
CA VAL A 65 -36.95 35.02 7.54
C VAL A 65 -36.96 33.60 8.11
N ILE A 66 -38.00 32.83 7.79
CA ILE A 66 -38.18 31.45 8.28
C ILE A 66 -36.97 30.55 7.98
N PRO A 67 -36.47 30.44 6.73
CA PRO A 67 -35.32 29.58 6.44
C PRO A 67 -34.02 30.06 7.10
N ILE A 68 -33.83 31.37 7.28
CA ILE A 68 -32.64 31.91 7.96
C ILE A 68 -32.68 31.59 9.45
N MET A 69 -33.82 31.83 10.11
CA MET A 69 -34.00 31.48 11.53
C MET A 69 -33.85 29.98 11.76
N ALA A 70 -34.41 29.14 10.89
CA ALA A 70 -34.21 27.70 10.93
C ALA A 70 -32.73 27.32 10.80
N GLY A 71 -32.00 27.94 9.87
CA GLY A 71 -30.57 27.69 9.71
C GLY A 71 -29.71 28.17 10.88
N VAL A 72 -30.03 29.30 11.52
CA VAL A 72 -29.36 29.75 12.75
C VAL A 72 -29.60 28.77 13.89
N MET A 73 -30.83 28.26 14.04
CA MET A 73 -31.15 27.22 15.04
C MET A 73 -30.37 25.93 14.78
N ILE A 74 -30.27 25.51 13.50
CA ILE A 74 -29.46 24.34 13.10
C ILE A 74 -27.99 24.57 13.43
N TYR A 75 -27.44 25.76 13.16
CA TYR A 75 -26.05 26.08 13.49
C TYR A 75 -25.79 26.02 15.00
N TRP A 76 -26.68 26.61 15.82
CA TRP A 76 -26.57 26.53 17.28
C TRP A 76 -26.69 25.10 17.81
N GLY A 77 -27.53 24.27 17.19
CA GLY A 77 -27.71 22.88 17.61
C GLY A 77 -26.60 21.93 17.14
N LEU A 78 -26.04 22.15 15.95
CA LEU A 78 -25.13 21.20 15.31
C LEU A 78 -23.69 21.70 15.19
N VAL A 79 -23.45 23.00 15.12
CA VAL A 79 -22.12 23.55 14.83
C VAL A 79 -21.47 24.16 16.07
N ALA A 80 -22.25 24.83 16.92
CA ALA A 80 -21.76 25.43 18.15
C ALA A 80 -21.26 24.40 19.21
N PRO A 81 -21.98 23.31 19.52
CA PRO A 81 -21.46 22.30 20.44
C PRO A 81 -20.28 21.54 19.83
N LYS A 82 -19.21 21.37 20.62
CA LYS A 82 -17.99 20.67 20.22
C LYS A 82 -17.86 19.33 20.95
N GLY A 83 -17.28 18.35 20.26
CA GLY A 83 -17.07 17.00 20.74
C GLY A 83 -15.68 16.47 20.42
N THR A 84 -15.50 15.17 20.67
CA THR A 84 -14.26 14.44 20.43
C THR A 84 -14.51 13.21 19.55
N VAL A 85 -13.54 12.88 18.70
CA VAL A 85 -13.52 11.67 17.88
C VAL A 85 -12.25 10.89 18.17
N THR A 86 -12.41 9.57 18.36
CA THR A 86 -11.29 8.64 18.37
C THR A 86 -11.22 7.96 17.01
N VAL A 87 -10.21 8.28 16.20
CA VAL A 87 -9.97 7.58 14.94
C VAL A 87 -9.23 6.28 15.27
N TYR A 88 -9.68 5.16 14.72
CA TYR A 88 -9.06 3.85 14.90
C TYR A 88 -8.94 3.10 13.57
N ASP A 89 -7.77 2.54 13.32
CA ASP A 89 -7.48 1.70 12.16
C ASP A 89 -7.08 0.28 12.63
N PRO A 90 -7.93 -0.74 12.44
CA PRO A 90 -7.65 -2.11 12.85
C PRO A 90 -6.65 -2.84 11.95
N VAL A 91 -6.37 -2.33 10.74
CA VAL A 91 -5.43 -2.95 9.79
C VAL A 91 -4.01 -2.85 10.34
N VAL A 92 -3.63 -1.64 10.76
CA VAL A 92 -2.33 -1.37 11.39
C VAL A 92 -2.39 -1.44 12.92
N ASN A 93 -3.57 -1.36 13.53
CA ASN A 93 -3.79 -1.23 14.99
C ASN A 93 -3.31 0.11 15.56
N ARG A 94 -3.70 1.22 14.92
CA ARG A 94 -3.33 2.59 15.29
C ARG A 94 -4.57 3.40 15.70
N PHE A 95 -4.46 4.23 16.73
CA PHE A 95 -5.54 5.14 17.16
C PHE A 95 -5.01 6.52 17.55
N GLN A 96 -5.86 7.55 17.36
CA GLN A 96 -5.60 8.90 17.84
C GLN A 96 -6.92 9.59 18.19
N VAL A 97 -6.90 10.38 19.26
CA VAL A 97 -8.05 11.17 19.70
C VAL A 97 -7.89 12.61 19.20
N VAL A 98 -8.93 13.13 18.55
CA VAL A 98 -9.02 14.52 18.09
C VAL A 98 -10.20 15.19 18.77
N SER A 99 -9.98 16.37 19.36
CA SER A 99 -10.98 17.13 20.10
C SER A 99 -11.39 18.41 19.36
N ASN A 100 -12.43 19.09 19.88
CA ASN A 100 -12.91 20.39 19.39
C ASN A 100 -13.59 20.38 18.01
N ILE A 101 -14.25 19.28 17.65
CA ILE A 101 -14.96 19.15 16.38
C ILE A 101 -16.47 19.40 16.59
N PRO A 102 -17.16 20.15 15.73
CA PRO A 102 -18.59 20.36 15.85
C PRO A 102 -19.41 19.06 15.89
N ASP A 103 -20.36 18.97 16.83
CA ASP A 103 -21.15 17.75 17.09
C ASP A 103 -21.98 17.29 15.89
N GLY A 104 -22.42 18.19 15.02
CA GLY A 104 -23.15 17.86 13.80
C GLY A 104 -22.29 17.12 12.77
N ILE A 105 -21.01 17.50 12.64
CA ILE A 105 -20.06 16.78 11.78
C ILE A 105 -19.81 15.40 12.37
N LEU A 106 -19.60 15.34 13.69
CA LEU A 106 -19.43 14.08 14.41
C LEU A 106 -20.67 13.18 14.29
N ALA A 107 -21.88 13.75 14.30
CA ALA A 107 -23.12 12.97 14.21
C ALA A 107 -23.26 12.32 12.83
N VAL A 108 -23.01 13.08 11.76
CA VAL A 108 -23.08 12.55 10.40
C VAL A 108 -21.96 11.54 10.14
N ALA A 109 -20.72 11.90 10.47
CA ALA A 109 -19.57 11.02 10.28
C ALA A 109 -19.69 9.74 11.12
N GLY A 110 -20.09 9.85 12.38
CA GLY A 110 -20.28 8.73 13.29
C GLY A 110 -21.44 7.82 12.88
N ALA A 111 -22.60 8.37 12.49
CA ALA A 111 -23.75 7.58 12.05
C ALA A 111 -23.41 6.75 10.81
N LEU A 112 -22.76 7.36 9.82
CA LEU A 112 -22.42 6.67 8.59
C LEU A 112 -21.27 5.70 8.75
N ASN A 113 -20.29 6.01 9.60
CA ASN A 113 -19.25 5.07 9.95
C ASN A 113 -19.80 3.85 10.70
N THR A 114 -20.81 4.05 11.55
CA THR A 114 -21.52 2.95 12.22
C THR A 114 -22.27 2.08 11.22
N ILE A 115 -22.93 2.69 10.22
CA ILE A 115 -23.61 1.94 9.13
C ILE A 115 -22.59 1.16 8.30
N GLU A 116 -21.52 1.82 7.83
CA GLU A 116 -20.44 1.18 7.08
C GLU A 116 -19.88 0.00 7.87
N ARG A 117 -19.51 0.23 9.14
CA ARG A 117 -18.99 -0.81 10.02
C ARG A 117 -19.99 -1.95 10.20
N GLY A 118 -21.27 -1.67 10.39
CA GLY A 118 -22.30 -2.72 10.53
C GLY A 118 -22.36 -3.63 9.29
N PHE A 119 -22.29 -3.06 8.09
CA PHE A 119 -22.21 -3.87 6.86
C PHE A 119 -20.86 -4.60 6.73
N VAL A 120 -19.75 -3.94 7.06
CA VAL A 120 -18.42 -4.54 7.03
C VAL A 120 -18.31 -5.69 8.05
N ASP A 121 -18.93 -5.58 9.23
CA ASP A 121 -19.01 -6.62 10.26
C ASP A 121 -19.79 -7.85 9.76
N ILE A 122 -20.88 -7.63 8.99
CA ILE A 122 -21.62 -8.73 8.35
C ILE A 122 -20.71 -9.45 7.35
N ILE A 123 -20.02 -8.73 6.48
CA ILE A 123 -19.08 -9.33 5.51
C ILE A 123 -17.94 -10.05 6.24
N TYR A 124 -17.43 -9.46 7.31
CA TYR A 124 -16.36 -10.00 8.15
C TYR A 124 -16.71 -11.33 8.83
N THR A 125 -17.97 -11.54 9.21
CA THR A 125 -18.42 -12.83 9.77
C THR A 125 -18.63 -13.90 8.70
N THR A 126 -18.88 -13.50 7.45
CA THR A 126 -19.01 -14.43 6.31
C THR A 126 -17.68 -14.83 5.67
N ALA A 127 -16.60 -14.08 5.92
CA ALA A 127 -15.29 -14.36 5.36
C ALA A 127 -14.64 -15.57 6.05
N THR A 128 -14.47 -16.65 5.29
CA THR A 128 -13.73 -17.84 5.69
C THR A 128 -12.64 -18.14 4.65
N PRO A 129 -11.40 -18.45 5.08
CA PRO A 129 -10.85 -18.46 6.44
C PRO A 129 -10.71 -17.05 7.08
N SER A 130 -10.43 -16.99 8.38
CA SER A 130 -10.33 -15.74 9.16
C SER A 130 -9.24 -14.77 8.67
N SER A 131 -8.30 -15.25 7.87
CA SER A 131 -7.29 -14.45 7.17
C SER A 131 -7.83 -13.67 5.97
N TYR A 132 -9.07 -13.90 5.54
CA TYR A 132 -9.73 -13.19 4.43
C TYR A 132 -10.54 -11.98 4.91
N ARG A 133 -10.48 -11.72 6.21
CA ARG A 133 -11.26 -10.72 6.88
C ARG A 133 -10.80 -9.31 6.51
N TYR A 134 -11.71 -8.57 5.88
CA TYR A 134 -11.45 -7.21 5.41
C TYR A 134 -10.94 -6.26 6.51
N GLN A 135 -11.47 -6.33 7.73
CA GLN A 135 -11.06 -5.41 8.81
C GLN A 135 -9.60 -5.55 9.20
N ASP A 136 -9.08 -6.77 9.11
CA ASP A 136 -7.72 -7.10 9.53
C ASP A 136 -6.73 -6.92 8.39
N TYR A 137 -7.17 -7.06 7.13
CA TYR A 137 -6.30 -7.18 5.97
C TYR A 137 -6.72 -6.37 4.74
N ALA A 138 -7.47 -5.27 4.95
CA ALA A 138 -7.95 -4.40 3.87
C ALA A 138 -6.84 -4.05 2.86
N GLY A 139 -7.22 -3.98 1.58
CA GLY A 139 -6.27 -3.67 0.50
C GLY A 139 -5.22 -4.75 0.22
N GLY A 140 -5.37 -5.97 0.75
CA GLY A 140 -4.42 -7.05 0.50
C GLY A 140 -3.07 -6.80 1.18
N ILE A 141 -3.06 -6.11 2.33
CA ILE A 141 -1.83 -5.78 3.07
C ILE A 141 -0.97 -7.00 3.35
N GLY A 142 -1.55 -8.18 3.56
CA GLY A 142 -0.77 -9.39 3.75
C GLY A 142 0.05 -9.81 2.53
N TYR A 143 -0.49 -9.67 1.32
CA TYR A 143 0.28 -9.86 0.09
C TYR A 143 1.32 -8.76 -0.13
N ASN A 144 1.04 -7.54 0.32
CA ASN A 144 2.01 -6.44 0.26
C ASN A 144 3.21 -6.74 1.16
N VAL A 145 2.95 -7.15 2.41
CA VAL A 145 4.02 -7.54 3.34
C VAL A 145 4.84 -8.72 2.78
N LEU A 146 4.21 -9.73 2.18
CA LEU A 146 4.93 -10.82 1.52
C LEU A 146 5.76 -10.35 0.31
N LEU A 147 5.23 -9.43 -0.49
CA LEU A 147 5.98 -8.80 -1.58
C LEU A 147 7.19 -8.02 -1.04
N LYS A 148 7.03 -7.24 0.04
CA LYS A 148 8.15 -6.52 0.66
C LYS A 148 9.19 -7.46 1.27
N ALA A 149 8.73 -8.59 1.81
CA ALA A 149 9.55 -9.63 2.41
C ALA A 149 10.35 -10.47 1.39
N THR A 150 9.99 -10.46 0.10
CA THR A 150 10.62 -11.33 -0.92
C THR A 150 11.10 -10.59 -2.16
N GLY A 151 10.53 -9.44 -2.48
CA GLY A 151 10.72 -8.72 -3.74
C GLY A 151 11.80 -7.65 -3.73
N PHE A 152 12.30 -7.24 -2.57
CA PHE A 152 13.44 -6.31 -2.45
C PHE A 152 14.70 -7.07 -2.05
N PRO A 153 15.90 -6.59 -2.47
CA PRO A 153 17.16 -7.18 -2.01
C PRO A 153 17.25 -7.08 -0.49
N LEU A 154 17.07 -8.21 0.17
CA LEU A 154 17.17 -8.32 1.62
C LEU A 154 18.65 -8.23 2.00
N LYS A 155 18.96 -7.41 3.00
CA LYS A 155 20.33 -7.23 3.46
C LYS A 155 20.41 -7.54 4.95
N LEU A 156 21.46 -8.26 5.33
CA LEU A 156 21.82 -8.40 6.72
C LEU A 156 22.48 -7.11 7.24
N PRO A 157 22.33 -6.78 8.53
CA PRO A 157 23.05 -5.65 9.13
C PRO A 157 24.57 -5.81 9.02
N ASN A 158 25.07 -7.04 9.16
CA ASN A 158 26.48 -7.37 9.01
C ASN A 158 26.77 -7.80 7.57
N GLN A 159 27.35 -6.88 6.78
CA GLN A 159 27.71 -7.13 5.38
C GLN A 159 28.89 -8.10 5.22
N TYR A 160 29.74 -8.26 6.23
CA TYR A 160 30.83 -9.25 6.19
C TYR A 160 30.28 -10.67 6.23
N ILE A 161 29.28 -10.91 7.09
CA ILE A 161 28.61 -12.22 7.14
C ILE A 161 27.83 -12.50 5.85
N ASP A 162 27.25 -11.48 5.21
CA ASP A 162 26.63 -11.63 3.88
C ASP A 162 27.63 -12.18 2.84
N GLU A 163 28.84 -11.61 2.79
CA GLU A 163 29.91 -12.10 1.90
C GLU A 163 30.37 -13.51 2.28
N SER A 164 30.46 -13.83 3.58
CA SER A 164 30.76 -15.19 4.05
C SER A 164 29.75 -16.22 3.57
N ILE A 165 28.46 -15.87 3.61
CA ILE A 165 27.39 -16.76 3.14
C ILE A 165 27.52 -16.95 1.63
N ARG A 166 27.79 -15.89 0.86
CA ARG A 166 28.04 -15.98 -0.58
C ARG A 166 29.22 -16.90 -0.90
N LYS A 167 30.35 -16.73 -0.19
CA LYS A 167 31.53 -17.58 -0.33
C LYS A 167 31.31 -19.02 0.07
N TYR A 168 30.56 -19.25 1.15
CA TYR A 168 30.19 -20.60 1.55
C TYR A 168 29.33 -21.30 0.50
N ILE A 169 28.38 -20.59 -0.12
CA ILE A 169 27.57 -21.13 -1.21
C ILE A 169 28.47 -21.48 -2.41
N ASP A 170 29.34 -20.56 -2.81
CA ASP A 170 30.24 -20.70 -3.97
C ASP A 170 31.26 -21.83 -3.81
N ASP A 171 31.97 -21.87 -2.67
CA ASP A 171 33.08 -22.81 -2.45
C ASP A 171 32.61 -24.17 -1.90
N CYS A 172 31.61 -24.19 -1.01
CA CYS A 172 31.20 -25.39 -0.26
C CYS A 172 29.94 -26.03 -0.82
N LEU A 173 28.85 -25.26 -0.97
CA LEU A 173 27.55 -25.79 -1.41
C LEU A 173 27.62 -26.32 -2.84
N TYR A 174 28.19 -25.54 -3.76
CA TYR A 174 28.39 -25.96 -5.15
C TYR A 174 29.28 -27.19 -5.29
N PHE A 175 30.33 -27.28 -4.47
CA PHE A 175 31.21 -28.43 -4.47
C PHE A 175 30.47 -29.73 -4.12
N GLU A 176 29.67 -29.72 -3.04
CA GLU A 176 28.91 -30.92 -2.63
C GLU A 176 27.73 -31.24 -3.56
N LEU A 177 27.17 -30.24 -4.25
CA LEU A 177 26.16 -30.45 -5.30
C LEU A 177 26.73 -31.16 -6.54
N MET A 178 28.01 -30.93 -6.86
CA MET A 178 28.69 -31.57 -8.00
C MET A 178 29.24 -32.95 -7.66
N ARG A 179 29.30 -33.32 -6.37
CA ARG A 179 29.89 -34.57 -5.92
C ARG A 179 28.90 -35.74 -6.09
N PRO A 180 29.28 -36.82 -6.82
CA PRO A 180 28.43 -37.99 -6.98
C PRO A 180 28.18 -38.72 -5.64
N GLY A 181 26.92 -39.03 -5.33
CA GLY A 181 26.53 -39.85 -4.18
C GLY A 181 26.29 -39.10 -2.86
N THR A 182 26.22 -37.77 -2.87
CA THR A 182 25.82 -36.96 -1.72
C THR A 182 24.30 -36.99 -1.52
N THR A 183 23.84 -36.67 -0.30
CA THR A 183 22.42 -36.53 0.01
C THR A 183 21.84 -35.19 -0.47
N LEU A 184 22.73 -34.21 -0.71
CA LEU A 184 22.37 -32.89 -1.19
C LEU A 184 22.09 -32.96 -2.70
N SER A 185 20.85 -32.73 -3.09
CA SER A 185 20.45 -32.72 -4.50
C SER A 185 19.89 -31.37 -4.90
N VAL A 186 19.98 -31.04 -6.20
CA VAL A 186 19.39 -29.83 -6.76
C VAL A 186 17.88 -29.77 -6.48
N ASN A 187 17.17 -30.91 -6.55
CA ASN A 187 15.74 -30.98 -6.23
C ASN A 187 15.44 -30.73 -4.74
N ALA A 188 16.34 -31.12 -3.85
CA ALA A 188 16.20 -30.84 -2.42
C ALA A 188 16.18 -29.32 -2.16
N ILE A 189 17.08 -28.58 -2.81
CA ILE A 189 17.15 -27.12 -2.68
C ILE A 189 16.04 -26.42 -3.49
N ALA A 190 15.77 -26.90 -4.71
CA ALA A 190 14.89 -26.22 -5.64
C ALA A 190 13.39 -26.31 -5.25
N SER A 191 12.90 -27.49 -4.88
CA SER A 191 11.46 -27.75 -4.74
C SER A 191 11.04 -28.40 -3.42
N ASN A 192 11.95 -29.04 -2.68
CA ASN A 192 11.58 -29.86 -1.52
C ASN A 192 12.03 -29.26 -0.17
N SER A 193 12.84 -28.19 -0.17
CA SER A 193 13.33 -27.59 1.06
C SER A 193 12.18 -26.89 1.81
N THR A 194 12.18 -27.06 3.13
CA THR A 194 11.35 -26.31 4.07
C THR A 194 12.18 -25.36 4.94
N ASP A 195 13.49 -25.62 5.05
CA ASP A 195 14.45 -24.75 5.74
C ASP A 195 15.86 -24.94 5.17
N PHE A 196 16.35 -23.98 4.38
CA PHE A 196 17.68 -24.00 3.74
C PHE A 196 18.83 -24.25 4.70
N LEU A 197 18.68 -23.99 6.01
CA LEU A 197 19.72 -24.33 6.98
C LEU A 197 20.01 -25.84 6.99
N ASN A 198 19.00 -26.68 6.78
CA ASN A 198 19.18 -28.13 6.75
C ASN A 198 19.93 -28.58 5.50
N GLU A 199 19.63 -28.01 4.34
CA GLU A 199 20.34 -28.30 3.10
C GLU A 199 21.77 -27.76 3.14
N PHE A 200 21.97 -26.54 3.63
CA PHE A 200 23.30 -25.92 3.70
C PHE A 200 24.18 -26.64 4.73
N ALA A 201 23.60 -27.17 5.81
CA ALA A 201 24.35 -28.00 6.76
C ALA A 201 24.93 -29.28 6.13
N GLN A 202 24.36 -29.78 5.03
CA GLN A 202 24.90 -30.94 4.31
C GLN A 202 26.14 -30.60 3.47
N ALA A 203 26.42 -29.31 3.24
CA ALA A 203 27.62 -28.85 2.53
C ALA A 203 28.87 -28.74 3.43
N GLN A 204 28.77 -29.17 4.69
CA GLN A 204 29.92 -29.20 5.60
C GLN A 204 30.93 -30.25 5.15
N ASN A 205 32.15 -29.79 4.87
CA ASN A 205 33.27 -30.67 4.51
C ASN A 205 34.58 -30.19 5.17
N PRO A 206 35.27 -31.04 5.95
CA PRO A 206 36.53 -30.66 6.61
C PRO A 206 37.73 -30.58 5.65
N ALA A 207 37.61 -31.10 4.43
CA ALA A 207 38.67 -31.10 3.42
C ALA A 207 38.60 -29.90 2.45
N ILE A 208 37.49 -29.17 2.44
CA ILE A 208 37.30 -27.99 1.58
C ILE A 208 37.38 -26.73 2.43
N TYR A 209 38.02 -25.71 1.88
CA TYR A 209 38.27 -24.44 2.55
C TYR A 209 37.49 -23.34 1.84
N THR A 210 37.02 -22.37 2.62
CA THR A 210 36.40 -21.14 2.13
C THR A 210 36.99 -19.95 2.90
N VAL A 211 36.66 -18.74 2.46
CA VAL A 211 37.08 -17.50 3.13
C VAL A 211 35.90 -16.94 3.91
N PHE A 212 36.09 -16.79 5.21
CA PHE A 212 35.09 -16.25 6.12
C PHE A 212 35.44 -14.82 6.53
N TYR A 213 34.44 -13.95 6.46
CA TYR A 213 34.44 -12.57 6.88
C TYR A 213 33.43 -12.35 8.02
N ASP A 214 33.82 -11.58 9.03
CA ASP A 214 32.93 -11.12 10.10
C ASP A 214 33.33 -9.72 10.55
N ASP A 215 32.47 -9.05 11.32
CA ASP A 215 32.72 -7.70 11.83
C ASP A 215 33.78 -7.70 12.96
N ASN A 216 34.20 -8.87 13.44
CA ASN A 216 35.35 -9.00 14.32
C ASN A 216 36.64 -8.53 13.60
N PRO A 217 37.44 -7.61 14.18
CA PRO A 217 38.66 -7.08 13.56
C PRO A 217 39.62 -8.10 12.93
N THR A 218 39.69 -9.32 13.46
CA THR A 218 40.56 -10.39 12.92
C THR A 218 40.02 -11.05 11.66
N ASP A 219 38.69 -11.06 11.49
CA ASP A 219 38.00 -11.75 10.39
C ASP A 219 37.57 -10.77 9.28
N ARG A 220 37.66 -9.45 9.50
CA ARG A 220 37.29 -8.43 8.48
C ARG A 220 38.09 -8.52 7.17
N THR A 221 39.35 -8.95 7.24
CA THR A 221 40.22 -9.12 6.06
C THR A 221 40.04 -10.46 5.37
N GLY A 222 39.15 -11.32 5.89
CA GLY A 222 38.96 -12.68 5.44
C GLY A 222 39.91 -13.65 6.13
N THR A 223 39.36 -14.68 6.77
CA THR A 223 40.11 -15.79 7.34
C THR A 223 39.76 -17.08 6.60
N THR A 224 40.78 -17.78 6.11
CA THR A 224 40.60 -19.09 5.48
C THR A 224 40.30 -20.11 6.55
N MET A 225 39.17 -20.82 6.41
CA MET A 225 38.76 -21.88 7.33
C MET A 225 38.05 -22.99 6.57
N THR A 226 37.86 -24.13 7.23
CA THR A 226 37.16 -25.26 6.60
C THR A 226 35.67 -24.95 6.42
N CYS A 227 35.02 -25.57 5.44
CA CYS A 227 33.57 -25.43 5.25
C CYS A 227 32.77 -25.83 6.51
N THR A 228 33.26 -26.80 7.29
CA THR A 228 32.66 -27.17 8.57
C THR A 228 32.75 -26.04 9.60
N GLU A 229 33.92 -25.41 9.75
CA GLU A 229 34.10 -24.28 10.69
C GLU A 229 33.31 -23.04 10.26
N ALA A 230 33.34 -22.72 8.96
CA ALA A 230 32.59 -21.61 8.39
C ALA A 230 31.08 -21.80 8.63
N TRP A 231 30.54 -22.99 8.35
CA TRP A 231 29.13 -23.28 8.56
C TRP A 231 28.71 -23.13 10.02
N ASN A 232 29.51 -23.61 10.98
CA ASN A 232 29.17 -23.50 12.40
C ASN A 232 29.01 -22.04 12.83
N ARG A 233 29.87 -21.14 12.33
CA ARG A 233 29.76 -19.69 12.59
C ARG A 233 28.56 -19.07 11.88
N ILE A 234 28.37 -19.39 10.60
CA ILE A 234 27.24 -18.91 9.78
C ILE A 234 25.91 -19.35 10.39
N ASN A 235 25.77 -20.62 10.76
CA ASN A 235 24.56 -21.18 11.35
C ASN A 235 24.24 -20.52 12.70
N THR A 236 25.26 -20.24 13.51
CA THR A 236 25.08 -19.50 14.78
C THR A 236 24.51 -18.10 14.53
N TYR A 237 24.97 -17.42 13.48
CA TYR A 237 24.43 -16.12 13.10
C TYR A 237 22.99 -16.22 12.56
N LEU A 238 22.72 -17.18 11.66
CA LEU A 238 21.44 -17.36 10.97
C LEU A 238 20.32 -17.92 11.86
N THR A 239 20.67 -18.57 12.97
CA THR A 239 19.69 -19.07 13.95
C THR A 239 19.29 -18.03 14.99
N ASN A 240 20.07 -16.95 15.15
CA ASN A 240 19.77 -15.90 16.10
C ASN A 240 18.70 -14.92 15.54
N PRO A 241 17.50 -14.86 16.13
CA PRO A 241 16.42 -14.00 15.63
C PRO A 241 16.69 -12.50 15.82
N ALA A 242 17.66 -12.11 16.66
CA ALA A 242 18.04 -10.71 16.82
C ALA A 242 18.69 -10.12 15.56
N ASN A 243 19.38 -10.95 14.77
CA ASN A 243 20.09 -10.51 13.56
C ASN A 243 19.16 -10.15 12.39
N PHE A 244 17.87 -10.50 12.49
CA PHE A 244 16.86 -10.26 11.46
C PHE A 244 15.87 -9.14 11.85
N GLN A 245 16.05 -8.48 12.99
CA GLN A 245 15.11 -7.44 13.45
C GLN A 245 15.06 -6.27 12.47
N ASP A 246 16.21 -5.75 12.05
CA ASP A 246 16.28 -4.65 11.07
C ASP A 246 15.60 -5.00 9.74
N MET A 247 15.70 -6.27 9.31
CA MET A 247 15.03 -6.78 8.11
C MET A 247 13.50 -6.81 8.27
N ILE A 248 13.02 -7.19 9.45
CA ILE A 248 11.60 -7.18 9.78
C ILE A 248 11.08 -5.74 9.85
N ASP A 249 11.81 -4.85 10.52
CA ASP A 249 11.46 -3.44 10.64
C ASP A 249 11.42 -2.76 9.28
N TYR A 250 12.37 -3.06 8.40
CA TYR A 250 12.37 -2.59 7.01
C TYR A 250 11.17 -3.15 6.21
N THR A 251 10.86 -4.44 6.35
CA THR A 251 9.72 -5.06 5.67
C THR A 251 8.39 -4.46 6.14
N CYS A 252 8.22 -4.27 7.45
CA CYS A 252 7.01 -3.73 8.05
C CYS A 252 6.86 -2.24 7.75
N SER A 253 7.93 -1.44 7.85
CA SER A 253 7.88 0.00 7.55
C SER A 253 7.54 0.28 6.09
N ASN A 254 8.12 -0.45 5.15
CA ASN A 254 7.74 -0.35 3.73
C ASN A 254 6.34 -0.87 3.41
N SER A 255 5.70 -1.55 4.36
CA SER A 255 4.30 -1.99 4.26
C SER A 255 3.32 -1.03 4.95
N GLY A 256 3.82 0.08 5.52
CA GLY A 256 3.02 1.15 6.16
C GLY A 256 2.89 1.06 7.68
N PHE A 257 3.54 0.09 8.34
CA PHE A 257 3.57 -0.03 9.80
C PHE A 257 4.63 0.90 10.39
N ASN A 258 4.39 1.48 11.56
CA ASN A 258 5.38 2.31 12.26
C ASN A 258 6.34 1.43 13.09
N PRO A 259 7.65 1.40 12.80
CA PRO A 259 8.61 0.58 13.54
C PRO A 259 8.76 1.00 15.01
N ASN A 260 8.40 2.24 15.35
CA ASN A 260 8.45 2.73 16.73
C ASN A 260 7.26 2.28 17.59
N ASN A 261 6.23 1.66 16.99
CA ASN A 261 5.04 1.20 17.69
C ASN A 261 5.02 -0.33 17.82
N THR A 262 5.19 -0.84 19.03
CA THR A 262 5.28 -2.27 19.33
C THR A 262 4.00 -3.05 18.98
N ALA A 263 2.83 -2.41 19.06
CA ALA A 263 1.56 -3.03 18.71
C ALA A 263 1.41 -3.21 17.19
N GLU A 264 1.85 -2.21 16.41
CA GLU A 264 1.86 -2.27 14.94
C GLU A 264 2.85 -3.34 14.44
N MET A 265 4.03 -3.40 15.05
CA MET A 265 5.03 -4.41 14.72
C MET A 265 4.56 -5.83 15.04
N THR A 266 3.84 -6.01 16.15
CA THR A 266 3.21 -7.31 16.47
C THR A 266 2.15 -7.68 15.44
N LYS A 267 1.33 -6.71 14.99
CA LYS A 267 0.33 -6.92 13.93
C LYS A 267 0.99 -7.29 12.60
N CYS A 268 2.09 -6.64 12.22
CA CYS A 268 2.85 -6.96 11.01
C CYS A 268 3.39 -8.41 11.07
N ARG A 269 4.03 -8.81 12.17
CA ARG A 269 4.55 -10.18 12.35
C ARG A 269 3.46 -11.24 12.27
N ASN A 270 2.31 -10.98 12.92
CA ASN A 270 1.16 -11.88 12.84
C ASN A 270 0.58 -11.94 11.42
N THR A 271 0.60 -10.83 10.69
CA THR A 271 0.16 -10.76 9.29
C THR A 271 1.06 -11.61 8.39
N ILE A 272 2.39 -11.55 8.57
CA ILE A 272 3.34 -12.42 7.85
C ILE A 272 2.98 -13.89 8.06
N ARG A 273 2.87 -14.33 9.33
CA ARG A 273 2.56 -15.72 9.68
C ARG A 273 1.22 -16.17 9.08
N ALA A 274 0.18 -15.36 9.27
CA ALA A 274 -1.16 -15.68 8.76
C ALA A 274 -1.19 -15.79 7.24
N TYR A 275 -0.45 -14.93 6.52
CA TYR A 275 -0.44 -14.94 5.06
C TYR A 275 0.46 -16.01 4.46
N ILE A 276 1.51 -16.44 5.16
CA ILE A 276 2.25 -17.65 4.80
C ILE A 276 1.28 -18.84 4.80
N ASP A 277 0.50 -19.03 5.88
CA ASP A 277 -0.46 -20.14 5.97
C ASP A 277 -1.55 -20.07 4.88
N VAL A 278 -2.00 -18.85 4.52
CA VAL A 278 -2.93 -18.65 3.38
C VAL A 278 -2.30 -19.07 2.06
N VAL A 279 -1.08 -18.61 1.80
CA VAL A 279 -0.37 -18.88 0.55
C VAL A 279 -0.14 -20.38 0.40
N PHE A 280 0.26 -21.08 1.46
CA PHE A 280 0.49 -22.52 1.42
C PHE A 280 -0.77 -23.37 1.62
N GLY A 281 -1.90 -22.75 1.97
CA GLY A 281 -3.20 -23.44 2.15
C GLY A 281 -3.27 -24.35 3.37
N SER A 282 -2.23 -24.39 4.20
CA SER A 282 -2.18 -25.14 5.46
C SER A 282 -1.26 -24.45 6.47
N PRO A 283 -1.48 -24.64 7.78
CA PRO A 283 -0.60 -24.09 8.81
C PRO A 283 0.79 -24.72 8.69
N MET A 284 1.79 -23.93 8.28
CA MET A 284 3.15 -24.46 8.13
C MET A 284 3.95 -24.40 9.44
N GLY A 285 3.48 -23.63 10.42
CA GLY A 285 4.20 -23.43 11.68
C GLY A 285 5.51 -22.63 11.51
N VAL A 286 5.66 -21.94 10.39
CA VAL A 286 6.86 -21.17 10.05
C VAL A 286 6.78 -19.80 10.70
N THR A 287 7.84 -19.43 11.41
CA THR A 287 7.97 -18.10 12.01
C THR A 287 8.31 -17.05 10.95
N GLU A 288 8.00 -15.78 11.22
CA GLU A 288 8.33 -14.66 10.33
C GLU A 288 9.85 -14.54 10.10
N VAL A 289 10.66 -14.86 11.12
CA VAL A 289 12.12 -14.85 11.02
C VAL A 289 12.59 -15.97 10.11
N GLN A 290 12.04 -17.18 10.26
CA GLN A 290 12.38 -18.29 9.38
C GLN A 290 12.02 -17.98 7.93
N PHE A 291 10.84 -17.41 7.68
CA PHE A 291 10.43 -17.05 6.32
C PHE A 291 11.36 -16.00 5.69
N LEU A 292 11.66 -14.91 6.40
CA LEU A 292 12.57 -13.87 5.90
C LEU A 292 13.98 -14.40 5.70
N ARG A 293 14.45 -15.29 6.58
CA ARG A 293 15.73 -15.99 6.41
C ARG A 293 15.71 -16.87 5.16
N GLN A 294 14.64 -17.63 4.90
CA GLN A 294 14.53 -18.42 3.66
C GLN A 294 14.56 -17.51 2.43
N ALA A 295 13.78 -16.42 2.45
CA ALA A 295 13.75 -15.46 1.36
C ALA A 295 15.12 -14.83 1.11
N TYR A 296 15.85 -14.47 2.17
CA TYR A 296 17.20 -13.93 2.08
C TYR A 296 18.18 -14.96 1.51
N LEU A 297 18.22 -16.18 2.04
CA LEU A 297 19.10 -17.24 1.56
C LEU A 297 18.79 -17.63 0.11
N ALA A 298 17.52 -17.62 -0.29
CA ALA A 298 17.12 -17.82 -1.68
C ALA A 298 17.66 -16.72 -2.61
N GLN A 299 17.58 -15.45 -2.19
CA GLN A 299 18.14 -14.34 -2.98
C GLN A 299 19.66 -14.46 -3.11
N VAL A 300 20.37 -14.74 -2.01
CA VAL A 300 21.83 -14.91 -2.04
C VAL A 300 22.23 -16.10 -2.90
N LEU A 301 21.53 -17.22 -2.79
CA LEU A 301 21.77 -18.41 -3.61
C LEU A 301 21.54 -18.10 -5.10
N ASN A 302 20.45 -17.40 -5.43
CA ASN A 302 20.16 -16.98 -6.80
C ASN A 302 21.24 -16.04 -7.34
N ASP A 303 21.70 -15.06 -6.56
CA ASP A 303 22.79 -14.16 -6.94
C ASP A 303 24.09 -14.91 -7.28
N VAL A 304 24.45 -15.91 -6.48
CA VAL A 304 25.66 -16.72 -6.74
C VAL A 304 25.48 -17.61 -7.97
N ILE A 305 24.29 -18.20 -8.17
CA ILE A 305 23.96 -18.96 -9.39
C ILE A 305 24.12 -18.10 -10.65
N LEU A 306 23.55 -16.89 -10.63
CA LEU A 306 23.61 -15.97 -11.77
C LEU A 306 25.04 -15.50 -12.07
N LYS A 307 25.88 -15.37 -11.03
CA LYS A 307 27.29 -15.02 -11.18
C LYS A 307 28.11 -16.15 -11.82
N ASN A 308 27.79 -17.40 -11.49
CA ASN A 308 28.53 -18.58 -11.95
C ASN A 308 28.09 -19.03 -13.35
N ASP A 309 26.81 -18.86 -13.71
CA ASP A 309 26.27 -19.21 -15.04
C ASP A 309 25.50 -18.05 -15.70
N PRO A 310 26.18 -17.19 -16.50
CA PRO A 310 25.54 -16.04 -17.13
C PRO A 310 24.50 -16.39 -18.21
N ASP A 311 24.55 -17.59 -18.81
CA ASP A 311 23.51 -18.07 -19.75
C ASP A 311 22.18 -18.37 -19.01
N LEU A 312 22.28 -18.86 -17.77
CA LEU A 312 21.11 -19.11 -16.92
C LEU A 312 20.47 -17.80 -16.49
N ALA A 313 21.27 -16.76 -16.23
CA ALA A 313 20.78 -15.42 -15.91
C ALA A 313 19.95 -14.81 -17.05
N LEU A 314 20.41 -14.97 -18.28
CA LEU A 314 19.68 -14.49 -19.45
C LEU A 314 18.34 -15.21 -19.63
N ARG A 315 18.30 -16.52 -19.38
CA ARG A 315 17.07 -17.34 -19.46
C ARG A 315 16.11 -17.08 -18.29
N ALA A 316 16.63 -16.85 -17.08
CA ALA A 316 15.83 -16.52 -15.91
C ALA A 316 15.17 -15.13 -16.07
N LEU A 317 15.90 -14.16 -16.60
CA LEU A 317 15.36 -12.84 -16.96
C LEU A 317 14.36 -12.93 -18.12
N ALA A 318 14.61 -13.79 -19.11
CA ALA A 318 13.71 -14.01 -20.24
C ALA A 318 12.42 -14.78 -19.86
N ASN A 319 12.47 -15.67 -18.88
CA ASN A 319 11.29 -16.41 -18.39
C ASN A 319 10.45 -15.63 -17.38
N ARG A 320 10.95 -14.49 -16.88
CA ARG A 320 10.18 -13.54 -16.06
C ARG A 320 9.17 -12.71 -16.86
N ASN A 321 9.06 -13.02 -18.16
CA ASN A 321 7.98 -12.57 -19.03
C ASN A 321 6.68 -13.25 -18.62
N ILE A 322 5.83 -12.56 -17.86
CA ILE A 322 4.37 -12.46 -18.09
C ILE A 322 3.83 -11.49 -17.04
N MET A 323 3.62 -10.25 -17.44
CA MET A 323 2.72 -9.37 -16.72
C MET A 323 1.97 -8.51 -17.73
N ASN A 324 0.67 -8.73 -17.84
CA ASN A 324 -0.19 -7.92 -18.69
C ASN A 324 -0.25 -6.49 -18.14
N SER A 325 -0.33 -5.48 -19.02
CA SER A 325 -0.47 -4.06 -18.67
C SER A 325 -1.63 -3.78 -17.68
N SER A 326 -2.64 -4.65 -17.65
CA SER A 326 -3.76 -4.61 -16.69
C SER A 326 -3.34 -4.92 -15.25
N ILE A 327 -2.39 -5.82 -15.02
CA ILE A 327 -1.93 -6.13 -13.66
C ILE A 327 -1.11 -4.96 -13.12
N GLY A 328 -0.30 -4.29 -13.96
CA GLY A 328 0.38 -3.06 -13.57
C GLY A 328 -0.56 -1.93 -13.19
N ALA A 329 -1.66 -1.77 -13.94
CA ALA A 329 -2.72 -0.87 -13.54
C ALA A 329 -3.35 -1.25 -12.19
N GLY A 330 -3.49 -2.55 -11.94
CA GLY A 330 -3.95 -3.09 -10.66
C GLY A 330 -3.01 -2.81 -9.49
N ILE A 331 -1.70 -2.99 -9.66
CA ILE A 331 -0.72 -2.81 -8.57
C ILE A 331 -0.73 -1.36 -8.10
N VAL A 332 -0.64 -0.42 -9.05
CA VAL A 332 -0.72 1.01 -8.76
C VAL A 332 -2.08 1.36 -8.16
N ALA A 333 -3.17 0.79 -8.69
CA ALA A 333 -4.48 0.98 -8.10
C ALA A 333 -4.54 0.51 -6.64
N ASN A 334 -3.93 -0.62 -6.29
CA ASN A 334 -4.03 -1.14 -4.93
C ASN A 334 -3.31 -0.28 -3.89
N GLU A 335 -2.16 0.28 -4.26
CA GLU A 335 -1.41 1.21 -3.39
C GLU A 335 -2.14 2.56 -3.24
N TRP A 336 -2.67 3.08 -4.34
CA TRP A 336 -3.23 4.44 -4.35
C TRP A 336 -4.71 4.51 -3.96
N LEU A 337 -5.51 3.45 -4.16
CA LEU A 337 -6.95 3.49 -3.87
C LEU A 337 -7.31 3.71 -2.39
N PRO A 338 -6.69 3.04 -1.40
CA PRO A 338 -6.93 3.36 0.01
C PRO A 338 -6.58 4.81 0.33
N ILE A 339 -5.45 5.29 -0.20
CA ILE A 339 -4.98 6.67 -0.03
C ILE A 339 -5.96 7.67 -0.66
N ILE A 340 -6.40 7.44 -1.89
CA ILE A 340 -7.38 8.29 -2.59
C ILE A 340 -8.70 8.32 -1.82
N ARG A 341 -9.20 7.18 -1.33
CA ARG A 341 -10.43 7.15 -0.52
C ARG A 341 -10.27 7.99 0.74
N ALA A 342 -9.14 7.87 1.43
CA ALA A 342 -8.85 8.62 2.64
C ALA A 342 -8.71 10.12 2.34
N ILE A 343 -8.02 10.51 1.27
CA ILE A 343 -7.89 11.90 0.79
C ILE A 343 -9.26 12.46 0.40
N VAL A 344 -10.07 11.74 -0.35
CA VAL A 344 -11.40 12.20 -0.77
C VAL A 344 -12.31 12.38 0.45
N THR A 345 -12.28 11.44 1.39
CA THR A 345 -12.97 11.59 2.69
C THR A 345 -12.48 12.84 3.42
N SER A 346 -11.17 13.06 3.43
CA SER A 346 -10.53 14.23 4.05
C SER A 346 -10.90 15.54 3.38
N VAL A 347 -11.04 15.55 2.05
CA VAL A 347 -11.49 16.71 1.27
C VAL A 347 -12.97 17.00 1.55
N VAL A 348 -13.83 15.99 1.55
CA VAL A 348 -15.25 16.15 1.89
C VAL A 348 -15.40 16.71 3.31
N LEU A 349 -14.65 16.14 4.26
CA LEU A 349 -14.55 16.63 5.64
C LEU A 349 -14.02 18.08 5.68
N GLY A 350 -12.95 18.39 4.94
CA GLY A 350 -12.37 19.74 4.86
C GLY A 350 -13.27 20.78 4.20
N LEU A 351 -14.23 20.38 3.37
CA LEU A 351 -15.26 21.27 2.80
C LEU A 351 -16.44 21.50 3.75
N MET A 352 -16.54 20.77 4.87
CA MET A 352 -17.63 20.94 5.84
C MET A 352 -17.73 22.35 6.43
N PRO A 353 -16.64 23.04 6.81
CA PRO A 353 -16.70 24.44 7.23
C PRO A 353 -17.28 25.34 6.14
N PHE A 354 -16.93 25.12 4.88
CA PHE A 354 -17.48 25.90 3.77
C PHE A 354 -19.00 25.69 3.63
N PHE A 355 -19.49 24.44 3.70
CA PHE A 355 -20.93 24.16 3.65
C PHE A 355 -21.67 24.66 4.89
N ALA A 356 -21.04 24.63 6.06
CA ALA A 356 -21.61 25.11 7.31
C ALA A 356 -21.94 26.61 7.28
N ILE A 357 -21.18 27.41 6.51
CA ILE A 357 -21.44 28.84 6.30
C ILE A 357 -22.74 29.09 5.52
N PHE A 358 -23.19 28.14 4.69
CA PHE A 358 -24.46 28.26 3.94
C PHE A 358 -25.69 27.77 4.71
N ILE A 359 -25.52 27.14 5.87
CA ILE A 359 -26.65 26.65 6.69
C ILE A 359 -27.67 27.76 7.02
N PRO A 360 -27.28 28.98 7.44
CA PRO A 360 -28.24 30.05 7.75
C PRO A 360 -28.76 30.80 6.51
N THR A 361 -28.59 30.24 5.31
CA THR A 361 -29.06 30.86 4.06
C THR A 361 -30.24 30.06 3.47
N PRO A 362 -31.08 30.67 2.61
CA PRO A 362 -32.21 29.96 1.99
C PRO A 362 -31.82 28.77 1.09
N VAL A 363 -30.51 28.51 0.85
CA VAL A 363 -30.02 27.33 0.14
C VAL A 363 -29.67 26.14 1.06
N VAL A 364 -30.03 26.20 2.35
CA VAL A 364 -29.74 25.17 3.37
C VAL A 364 -30.09 23.74 2.94
N SER A 365 -31.25 23.53 2.30
CA SER A 365 -31.68 22.19 1.86
C SER A 365 -30.78 21.59 0.78
N ARG A 366 -30.22 22.45 -0.10
CA ARG A 366 -29.27 22.03 -1.13
C ARG A 366 -27.90 21.75 -0.53
N ALA A 367 -27.43 22.60 0.38
CA ALA A 367 -26.14 22.41 1.05
C ALA A 367 -26.13 21.10 1.87
N LEU A 368 -27.16 20.87 2.68
CA LEU A 368 -27.31 19.63 3.45
C LEU A 368 -27.49 18.41 2.55
N GLY A 369 -28.22 18.54 1.45
CA GLY A 369 -28.39 17.46 0.46
C GLY A 369 -27.07 17.05 -0.21
N ILE A 370 -26.21 18.01 -0.56
CA ILE A 370 -24.89 17.73 -1.15
C ILE A 370 -23.99 17.03 -0.12
N VAL A 371 -23.93 17.55 1.11
CA VAL A 371 -23.16 16.94 2.21
C VAL A 371 -23.62 15.50 2.43
N ALA A 372 -24.92 15.28 2.61
CA ALA A 372 -25.49 13.94 2.77
C ALA A 372 -25.17 13.03 1.58
N GLY A 373 -25.22 13.55 0.35
CA GLY A 373 -24.88 12.82 -0.87
C GLY A 373 -23.44 12.30 -0.88
N PHE A 374 -22.45 13.14 -0.58
CA PHE A 374 -21.05 12.73 -0.51
C PHE A 374 -20.82 11.65 0.56
N PHE A 375 -21.47 11.81 1.69
CA PHE A 375 -21.35 10.94 2.83
C PHE A 375 -22.00 9.56 2.59
N VAL A 376 -23.17 9.51 1.95
CA VAL A 376 -23.79 8.27 1.45
C VAL A 376 -22.91 7.60 0.40
N TRP A 377 -22.26 8.39 -0.48
CA TRP A 377 -21.34 7.86 -1.47
C TRP A 377 -20.09 7.23 -0.85
N LEU A 378 -19.48 7.88 0.15
CA LEU A 378 -18.33 7.33 0.88
C LEU A 378 -18.68 6.04 1.64
N ALA A 379 -19.87 5.99 2.27
CA ALA A 379 -20.35 4.79 2.94
C ALA A 379 -20.61 3.65 1.94
N ALA A 380 -21.27 3.93 0.82
CA ALA A 380 -21.51 2.96 -0.25
C ALA A 380 -20.19 2.45 -0.85
N TRP A 381 -19.20 3.32 -1.01
CA TRP A 381 -17.86 2.92 -1.44
C TRP A 381 -17.20 2.00 -0.40
N GLY A 382 -17.26 2.31 0.89
CA GLY A 382 -16.71 1.42 1.92
C GLY A 382 -17.32 0.02 1.95
N VAL A 383 -18.64 -0.06 1.83
CA VAL A 383 -19.35 -1.35 1.79
C VAL A 383 -19.00 -2.14 0.53
N THR A 384 -18.99 -1.50 -0.64
CA THR A 384 -18.65 -2.19 -1.90
C THR A 384 -17.21 -2.69 -1.91
N ASP A 385 -16.27 -1.93 -1.35
CA ASP A 385 -14.87 -2.32 -1.20
C ASP A 385 -14.70 -3.56 -0.31
N ALA A 386 -15.41 -3.61 0.82
CA ALA A 386 -15.40 -4.78 1.70
C ALA A 386 -15.95 -6.05 1.02
N VAL A 387 -17.03 -5.94 0.22
CA VAL A 387 -17.57 -7.07 -0.56
C VAL A 387 -16.59 -7.53 -1.63
N VAL A 388 -15.97 -6.57 -2.32
CA VAL A 388 -15.00 -6.83 -3.37
C VAL A 388 -13.74 -7.52 -2.81
N HIS A 389 -13.32 -7.16 -1.61
CA HIS A 389 -12.13 -7.72 -0.99
C HIS A 389 -12.20 -9.25 -0.82
N SER A 390 -13.33 -9.79 -0.35
CA SER A 390 -13.47 -11.24 -0.20
C SER A 390 -13.39 -11.97 -1.55
N LEU A 391 -14.03 -11.42 -2.59
CA LEU A 391 -13.95 -11.96 -3.96
C LEU A 391 -12.53 -11.88 -4.54
N ALA A 392 -11.82 -10.79 -4.26
CA ALA A 392 -10.43 -10.62 -4.68
C ALA A 392 -9.51 -11.63 -3.97
N MET A 393 -9.78 -11.94 -2.71
CA MET A 393 -9.02 -12.91 -1.92
C MET A 393 -9.08 -14.32 -2.53
N ASP A 394 -10.28 -14.78 -2.93
CA ASP A 394 -10.45 -16.08 -3.58
C ASP A 394 -9.65 -16.22 -4.88
N GLN A 395 -9.50 -15.13 -5.63
CA GLN A 395 -8.74 -15.12 -6.87
C GLN A 395 -7.23 -14.91 -6.64
N ALA A 396 -6.86 -14.11 -5.64
CA ALA A 396 -5.46 -13.86 -5.28
C ALA A 396 -4.76 -15.15 -4.84
N VAL A 397 -5.45 -16.01 -4.09
CA VAL A 397 -4.92 -17.29 -3.59
C VAL A 397 -4.52 -18.23 -4.72
N LYS A 398 -5.25 -18.21 -5.85
CA LYS A 398 -4.92 -19.01 -7.04
C LYS A 398 -3.63 -18.57 -7.72
N ALA A 399 -3.16 -17.33 -7.50
CA ALA A 399 -1.87 -16.87 -8.03
C ALA A 399 -0.67 -17.59 -7.37
N PHE A 400 -0.88 -18.24 -6.23
CA PHE A 400 0.16 -18.92 -5.47
C PHE A 400 0.19 -20.45 -5.66
N GLU A 401 -0.55 -20.99 -6.65
CA GLU A 401 -0.62 -22.44 -6.87
C GLU A 401 0.76 -23.05 -7.17
N GLU A 402 1.60 -22.38 -7.98
CA GLU A 402 2.96 -22.85 -8.29
C GLU A 402 3.88 -22.84 -7.06
N ILE A 403 3.65 -21.92 -6.12
CA ILE A 403 4.41 -21.81 -4.87
C ILE A 403 4.04 -22.97 -3.94
N ARG A 404 2.77 -23.36 -3.87
CA ARG A 404 2.31 -24.51 -3.07
C ARG A 404 2.95 -25.82 -3.48
N GLN A 405 3.22 -25.99 -4.76
CA GLN A 405 3.78 -27.21 -5.32
C GLN A 405 5.29 -27.38 -5.04
N ASN A 406 6.00 -26.29 -4.68
CA ASN A 406 7.46 -26.26 -4.52
C ASN A 406 7.92 -25.97 -3.08
N SER A 407 7.04 -26.16 -2.08
CA SER A 407 7.33 -25.92 -0.65
C SER A 407 8.01 -24.55 -0.41
N LEU A 408 8.91 -24.42 0.58
CA LEU A 408 9.73 -23.19 0.77
C LEU A 408 11.06 -23.27 0.00
N GLY A 409 11.11 -24.07 -1.08
CA GLY A 409 12.31 -24.23 -1.90
C GLY A 409 12.69 -22.98 -2.71
N LEU A 410 13.86 -23.03 -3.35
CA LEU A 410 14.39 -21.89 -4.12
C LEU A 410 13.44 -21.46 -5.24
N ALA A 411 12.78 -22.42 -5.90
CA ALA A 411 11.83 -22.13 -6.96
C ALA A 411 10.65 -21.31 -6.44
N SER A 412 10.05 -21.72 -5.31
CA SER A 412 8.91 -20.98 -4.75
C SER A 412 9.32 -19.58 -4.29
N MET A 413 10.45 -19.44 -3.60
CA MET A 413 11.00 -18.14 -3.18
C MET A 413 11.24 -17.17 -4.35
N ASN A 414 11.66 -17.68 -5.51
CA ASN A 414 11.84 -16.86 -6.71
C ASN A 414 10.50 -16.43 -7.35
N TYR A 415 9.44 -17.24 -7.25
CA TYR A 415 8.11 -16.90 -7.76
C TYR A 415 7.26 -16.05 -6.79
N PHE A 416 7.58 -16.05 -5.50
CA PHE A 416 6.87 -15.29 -4.46
C PHE A 416 6.61 -13.82 -4.79
N PRO A 417 7.60 -13.04 -5.27
CA PRO A 417 7.39 -11.64 -5.63
C PRO A 417 6.37 -11.47 -6.76
N ASP A 418 6.45 -12.29 -7.80
CA ASP A 418 5.55 -12.18 -8.95
C ASP A 418 4.11 -12.57 -8.60
N ALA A 419 3.93 -13.67 -7.86
CA ALA A 419 2.62 -14.09 -7.36
C ALA A 419 2.00 -13.04 -6.44
N SER A 420 2.80 -12.42 -5.57
CA SER A 420 2.35 -11.34 -4.68
C SER A 420 1.96 -10.09 -5.45
N MET A 421 2.74 -9.69 -6.46
CA MET A 421 2.39 -8.58 -7.36
C MET A 421 1.09 -8.86 -8.12
N LYS A 422 0.91 -10.06 -8.66
CA LYS A 422 -0.32 -10.48 -9.34
C LYS A 422 -1.53 -10.44 -8.42
N ALA A 423 -1.40 -10.95 -7.20
CA ALA A 423 -2.42 -10.88 -6.16
C ALA A 423 -2.81 -9.43 -5.84
N LEU A 424 -1.83 -8.56 -5.56
CA LEU A 424 -2.07 -7.13 -5.31
C LEU A 424 -2.71 -6.43 -6.51
N GLY A 425 -2.32 -6.80 -7.73
CA GLY A 425 -2.92 -6.31 -8.95
C GLY A 425 -4.41 -6.65 -9.07
N ILE A 426 -4.80 -7.87 -8.69
CA ILE A 426 -6.21 -8.27 -8.61
C ILE A 426 -6.96 -7.39 -7.62
N PHE A 427 -6.43 -7.17 -6.41
CA PHE A 427 -7.09 -6.29 -5.42
C PHE A 427 -7.32 -4.88 -5.96
N GLY A 428 -6.31 -4.27 -6.57
CA GLY A 428 -6.45 -2.92 -7.09
C GLY A 428 -7.43 -2.84 -8.27
N LEU A 429 -7.41 -3.82 -9.19
CA LEU A 429 -8.37 -3.87 -10.29
C LEU A 429 -9.82 -3.99 -9.78
N VAL A 430 -10.11 -4.96 -8.90
CA VAL A 430 -11.48 -5.18 -8.47
C VAL A 430 -11.99 -4.00 -7.63
N ARG A 431 -11.13 -3.35 -6.84
CA ARG A 431 -11.50 -2.16 -6.04
C ARG A 431 -11.92 -0.96 -6.88
N THR A 432 -11.42 -0.83 -8.12
CA THR A 432 -11.93 0.21 -9.03
C THR A 432 -13.41 0.03 -9.37
N PHE A 433 -13.92 -1.21 -9.43
CA PHE A 433 -15.36 -1.45 -9.62
C PHE A 433 -16.19 -0.97 -8.43
N GLY A 434 -15.63 -1.00 -7.22
CA GLY A 434 -16.30 -0.49 -6.01
C GLY A 434 -16.69 0.98 -6.13
N ILE A 435 -15.80 1.84 -6.66
CA ILE A 435 -16.10 3.26 -6.86
C ILE A 435 -17.25 3.43 -7.88
N MET A 436 -17.26 2.65 -8.96
CA MET A 436 -18.30 2.71 -9.98
C MET A 436 -19.66 2.31 -9.39
N LEU A 437 -19.70 1.20 -8.66
CA LEU A 437 -20.93 0.71 -8.01
C LEU A 437 -21.44 1.70 -6.96
N ALA A 438 -20.54 2.27 -6.15
CA ALA A 438 -20.89 3.31 -5.19
C ALA A 438 -21.52 4.52 -5.88
N THR A 439 -20.96 4.99 -7.01
CA THR A 439 -21.59 6.09 -7.76
C THR A 439 -22.97 5.77 -8.30
N ILE A 440 -23.20 4.53 -8.74
CA ILE A 440 -24.52 4.10 -9.23
C ILE A 440 -25.54 4.07 -8.08
N PHE A 441 -25.19 3.44 -6.95
CA PHE A 441 -26.08 3.38 -5.79
C PHE A 441 -26.40 4.76 -5.23
N THR A 442 -25.39 5.63 -5.10
CA THR A 442 -25.63 6.99 -4.63
C THR A 442 -26.41 7.83 -5.64
N GLY A 443 -26.18 7.65 -6.94
CA GLY A 443 -26.97 8.31 -7.98
C GLY A 443 -28.45 7.91 -7.98
N MET A 444 -28.75 6.65 -7.66
CA MET A 444 -30.13 6.17 -7.51
C MET A 444 -30.79 6.67 -6.21
N LEU A 445 -30.05 6.66 -5.09
CA LEU A 445 -30.58 7.01 -3.76
C LEU A 445 -30.67 8.51 -3.52
N THR A 446 -29.68 9.27 -3.99
CA THR A 446 -29.58 10.71 -3.80
C THR A 446 -29.84 11.36 -5.16
N ARG A 447 -31.08 11.84 -5.36
CA ARG A 447 -31.50 12.58 -6.57
C ARG A 447 -30.65 13.84 -6.84
N PHE A 448 -29.73 14.18 -5.95
CA PHE A 448 -28.81 15.31 -6.01
C PHE A 448 -27.36 14.78 -6.09
N GLY A 449 -26.59 15.21 -7.10
CA GLY A 449 -25.13 14.99 -7.15
C GLY A 449 -24.64 13.77 -7.95
N GLY A 450 -25.50 12.86 -8.41
CA GLY A 450 -25.09 11.63 -9.13
C GLY A 450 -24.20 11.86 -10.35
N HIS A 451 -24.48 12.87 -11.18
CA HIS A 451 -23.64 13.20 -12.35
C HIS A 451 -22.28 13.77 -11.96
N ALA A 452 -22.22 14.62 -10.93
CA ALA A 452 -20.96 15.20 -10.45
C ALA A 452 -20.06 14.11 -9.84
N LEU A 453 -20.65 13.19 -9.07
CA LEU A 453 -19.94 12.04 -8.51
C LEU A 453 -19.48 11.06 -9.61
N ALA A 454 -20.28 10.84 -10.64
CA ALA A 454 -19.89 10.00 -11.79
C ALA A 454 -18.70 10.59 -12.57
N MET A 455 -18.70 11.91 -12.83
CA MET A 455 -17.54 12.58 -13.45
C MET A 455 -16.31 12.53 -12.56
N MET A 456 -16.44 12.77 -11.25
CA MET A 456 -15.32 12.69 -10.32
C MET A 456 -14.74 11.27 -10.27
N SER A 457 -15.59 10.25 -10.14
CA SER A 457 -15.22 8.84 -10.18
C SER A 457 -14.50 8.47 -11.48
N SER A 458 -15.01 8.92 -12.62
CA SER A 458 -14.38 8.68 -13.93
C SER A 458 -12.99 9.33 -14.05
N ASN A 459 -12.81 10.56 -13.56
CA ASN A 459 -11.51 11.22 -13.55
C ASN A 459 -10.51 10.51 -12.63
N LEU A 460 -10.92 10.12 -11.42
CA LEU A 460 -10.08 9.37 -10.48
C LEU A 460 -9.66 8.01 -11.06
N MET A 461 -10.56 7.32 -11.77
CA MET A 461 -10.22 6.08 -12.46
C MET A 461 -9.27 6.33 -13.63
N GLY A 462 -9.47 7.42 -14.38
CA GLY A 462 -8.63 7.79 -15.51
C GLY A 462 -7.18 8.02 -15.10
N THR A 463 -6.94 8.73 -13.99
CA THR A 463 -5.59 8.99 -13.48
C THR A 463 -4.90 7.72 -13.01
N VAL A 464 -5.60 6.87 -12.24
CA VAL A 464 -5.06 5.58 -11.76
C VAL A 464 -4.75 4.63 -12.91
N ARG A 465 -5.66 4.51 -13.90
CA ARG A 465 -5.44 3.67 -15.09
C ARG A 465 -4.33 4.21 -15.98
N GLY A 466 -4.22 5.53 -16.13
CA GLY A 466 -3.15 6.18 -16.90
C GLY A 466 -1.77 5.93 -16.29
N ALA A 467 -1.60 6.25 -15.01
CA ALA A 467 -0.34 6.03 -14.30
C ALA A 467 0.02 4.54 -14.22
N GLY A 468 -0.98 3.69 -13.97
CA GLY A 468 -0.79 2.25 -13.84
C GLY A 468 -0.50 1.53 -15.15
N SER A 469 -1.09 1.96 -16.28
CA SER A 469 -0.76 1.41 -17.60
C SER A 469 0.65 1.81 -18.04
N TYR A 470 1.06 3.05 -17.76
CA TYR A 470 2.44 3.50 -17.99
C TYR A 470 3.44 2.70 -17.15
N ALA A 471 3.27 2.67 -15.83
CA ALA A 471 4.14 1.93 -14.92
C ALA A 471 4.18 0.43 -15.24
N GLY A 472 3.04 -0.16 -15.60
CA GLY A 472 2.97 -1.55 -16.03
C GLY A 472 3.74 -1.81 -17.32
N SER A 473 3.65 -0.91 -18.30
CA SER A 473 4.39 -1.04 -19.56
C SER A 473 5.89 -0.87 -19.41
N THR A 474 6.36 -0.07 -18.44
CA THR A 474 7.80 0.25 -18.27
C THR A 474 8.51 -0.61 -17.23
N MET A 475 7.81 -1.08 -16.19
CA MET A 475 8.44 -1.81 -15.06
C MET A 475 8.10 -3.29 -15.02
N LEU A 476 7.01 -3.72 -15.64
CA LEU A 476 6.53 -5.10 -15.54
C LEU A 476 6.72 -5.92 -16.82
N THR A 477 7.06 -5.27 -17.94
CA THR A 477 7.45 -5.95 -19.17
C THR A 477 8.96 -5.93 -19.31
N PRO A 478 9.63 -7.06 -19.59
CA PRO A 478 11.06 -7.10 -19.87
C PRO A 478 11.50 -6.16 -20.99
N GLU A 479 10.68 -5.94 -22.02
CA GLU A 479 10.96 -4.96 -23.06
C GLU A 479 10.95 -3.53 -22.51
N GLY A 480 9.97 -3.22 -21.66
CA GLY A 480 9.85 -1.95 -20.95
C GLY A 480 11.02 -1.69 -20.01
N THR A 481 11.36 -2.68 -19.17
CA THR A 481 12.47 -2.56 -18.22
C THR A 481 13.81 -2.47 -18.93
N THR A 482 13.99 -3.22 -20.02
CA THR A 482 15.22 -3.11 -20.83
C THR A 482 15.29 -1.74 -21.51
N LYS A 483 14.14 -1.19 -21.94
CA LYS A 483 14.07 0.15 -22.51
C LYS A 483 14.36 1.22 -21.47
N THR A 484 13.82 1.12 -20.25
CA THR A 484 14.12 2.08 -19.16
C THR A 484 15.56 1.96 -18.70
N LEU A 485 16.12 0.75 -18.58
CA LEU A 485 17.54 0.57 -18.27
C LEU A 485 18.45 1.11 -19.37
N LYS A 486 18.07 0.95 -20.65
CA LYS A 486 18.77 1.59 -21.77
C LYS A 486 18.64 3.10 -21.70
N GLU A 487 17.45 3.63 -21.44
CA GLU A 487 17.23 5.06 -21.26
C GLU A 487 18.04 5.59 -20.07
N GLU A 488 18.09 4.90 -18.93
CA GLU A 488 18.92 5.27 -17.77
C GLU A 488 20.42 5.18 -18.06
N ALA A 489 20.87 4.15 -18.81
CA ALA A 489 22.25 4.01 -19.24
C ALA A 489 22.64 5.05 -20.31
N GLU A 490 21.69 5.47 -21.15
CA GLU A 490 21.85 6.53 -22.16
C GLU A 490 21.72 7.93 -21.55
N VAL A 491 21.01 8.06 -20.42
CA VAL A 491 21.00 9.24 -19.55
C VAL A 491 22.32 9.28 -18.76
N TYR A 492 23.41 9.55 -19.49
CA TYR A 492 24.60 10.14 -18.88
C TYR A 492 24.19 11.40 -18.10
N PRO A 493 24.88 11.77 -17.00
CA PRO A 493 24.46 12.84 -16.12
C PRO A 493 24.59 14.19 -16.85
N THR A 494 23.55 14.55 -17.61
CA THR A 494 23.45 15.82 -18.32
C THR A 494 23.49 16.99 -17.34
N HIS A 495 23.13 16.78 -16.08
CA HIS A 495 23.30 17.75 -14.99
C HIS A 495 24.75 17.93 -14.54
N ALA A 496 25.60 16.89 -14.58
CA ALA A 496 27.01 17.03 -14.18
C ALA A 496 27.86 17.67 -15.29
N TRP A 497 27.45 17.54 -16.56
CA TRP A 497 28.26 17.98 -17.71
C TRP A 497 27.77 19.28 -18.36
N ALA A 498 26.58 19.78 -18.01
CA ALA A 498 26.04 21.03 -18.55
C ALA A 498 26.93 22.26 -18.27
N ASN A 499 27.75 22.23 -17.21
CA ASN A 499 28.58 23.37 -16.80
C ASN A 499 30.07 23.27 -17.16
N HIS A 500 30.53 22.22 -17.86
CA HIS A 500 31.96 22.05 -18.12
C HIS A 500 32.39 22.12 -19.59
N TYR A 501 31.48 21.98 -20.57
CA TYR A 501 31.87 21.92 -21.98
C TYR A 501 30.91 22.66 -22.94
N PRO A 502 31.42 23.42 -23.92
CA PRO A 502 30.62 24.02 -24.99
C PRO A 502 29.87 22.98 -25.83
N ILE A 503 28.71 23.37 -26.38
CA ILE A 503 27.81 22.48 -27.15
C ILE A 503 28.52 21.81 -28.35
N GLU A 504 29.45 22.50 -29.01
CA GLU A 504 30.17 21.95 -30.18
C GLU A 504 31.10 20.77 -29.85
N SER A 505 31.73 20.74 -28.67
CA SER A 505 32.59 19.62 -28.27
C SER A 505 31.80 18.37 -27.89
N ARG A 506 30.52 18.51 -27.54
CA ARG A 506 29.62 17.39 -27.18
C ARG A 506 29.28 16.53 -28.40
N TRP A 507 29.12 17.16 -29.58
CA TRP A 507 28.78 16.45 -30.81
C TRP A 507 29.92 15.61 -31.37
N ARG A 508 31.18 16.06 -31.26
CA ARG A 508 32.33 15.29 -31.78
C ARG A 508 32.60 13.99 -31.01
N ILE A 509 32.31 13.96 -29.72
CA ILE A 509 32.50 12.77 -28.88
C ILE A 509 31.36 11.76 -29.12
N MET A 510 30.13 12.23 -29.32
CA MET A 510 28.98 11.36 -29.60
C MET A 510 29.10 10.58 -30.92
N TYR A 511 29.75 11.12 -31.94
CA TYR A 511 29.95 10.44 -33.24
C TYR A 511 31.31 9.74 -33.39
N GLY A 512 32.27 9.99 -32.48
CA GLY A 512 33.58 9.34 -32.51
C GLY A 512 33.56 7.87 -32.12
N ASP A 513 32.63 7.47 -31.25
CA ASP A 513 32.59 6.12 -30.65
C ASP A 513 31.74 5.11 -31.45
N GLN A 514 31.12 5.53 -32.55
CA GLN A 514 30.45 4.60 -33.48
C GLN A 514 31.41 4.00 -34.53
N ALA A 515 32.65 4.50 -34.63
CA ALA A 515 33.63 4.00 -35.60
C ALA A 515 34.43 2.77 -35.13
N THR A 516 34.29 2.34 -33.87
CA THR A 516 35.05 1.21 -33.28
C THR A 516 34.22 -0.07 -33.08
N ARG A 517 32.95 -0.11 -33.51
CA ARG A 517 32.07 -1.29 -33.40
C ARG A 517 31.77 -1.99 -34.73
N THR A 518 32.77 -2.05 -35.62
CA THR A 518 32.78 -3.00 -36.74
C THR A 518 34.18 -3.57 -36.88
N GLU A 519 34.47 -4.61 -36.10
CA GLU A 519 35.35 -5.74 -36.43
C GLU A 519 34.99 -6.92 -35.52
#